data_AF-A0A841H7Z6-F1
#
_entry.id   AF-A0A841H7Z6-F1
#
_cell.length_a   1.000
_cell.length_b   1.000
_cell.length_c   1.000
_cell.angle_alpha   90.00
_cell.angle_beta   90.00
_cell.angle_gamma   90.00
#
_symmetry.space_group_name_H-M   'P 1'
#
loop_
_entity.id
_entity.type
_entity.pdbx_description
1 polymer ?
#
loop_
_entity_poly.entity_id
_entity_poly.type
_entity_poly.pdbx_seq_one_letter_code
_entity_poly.pdbx_strand_id
1 'polypeptide(L)'
;MTQPHRPASHEHIHEAGAGDRLPAGSAFPLHRLQRSARCIARLEEFRVAHQERVIRREARLTAGEMEDQDRRTEAEQAEAAREGLIIDSWVVDEAEFMLRDGWTEAQLLDSGFTSEVLDRALQRIAAG
;
A
#
# COMPACT_ATOMS: atom_id res chain seq x y z
N MET A 1 42.59 -30.69 -18.72
CA MET A 1 41.55 -31.17 -19.66
C MET A 1 40.67 -32.15 -18.91
N THR A 2 39.57 -31.69 -18.35
CA THR A 2 38.64 -32.50 -17.55
C THR A 2 37.26 -32.40 -18.16
N GLN A 3 36.74 -33.54 -18.60
CA GLN A 3 35.44 -33.68 -19.24
C GLN A 3 34.29 -33.35 -18.26
N PRO A 4 33.16 -32.80 -18.76
CA PRO A 4 31.95 -32.63 -17.97
C PRO A 4 31.18 -33.96 -17.90
N HIS A 5 30.92 -34.46 -16.69
CA HIS A 5 29.97 -35.57 -16.50
C HIS A 5 28.55 -35.08 -16.76
N ARG A 6 27.99 -35.51 -17.89
CA ARG A 6 26.57 -35.44 -18.24
C ARG A 6 25.78 -36.33 -17.27
N PRO A 7 24.68 -35.85 -16.64
CA PRO A 7 23.80 -36.73 -15.88
C PRO A 7 23.13 -37.73 -16.84
N ALA A 8 23.17 -39.01 -16.47
CA ALA A 8 22.48 -40.07 -17.20
C ALA A 8 20.98 -39.77 -17.24
N SER A 9 20.45 -39.72 -18.45
CA SER A 9 19.05 -39.57 -18.78
C SER A 9 18.27 -40.88 -18.67
N HIS A 10 16.96 -40.73 -18.57
CA HIS A 10 15.89 -41.68 -18.92
C HIS A 10 15.44 -42.72 -17.87
N GLU A 11 14.27 -42.39 -17.32
CA GLU A 11 13.06 -43.22 -17.31
C GLU A 11 13.17 -44.65 -16.79
N HIS A 12 12.64 -44.87 -15.60
CA HIS A 12 11.88 -46.07 -15.27
C HIS A 12 10.56 -45.64 -14.63
N ILE A 13 9.55 -45.39 -15.48
CA ILE A 13 8.16 -45.38 -15.02
C ILE A 13 7.81 -46.86 -14.80
N HIS A 14 7.87 -47.33 -13.56
CA HIS A 14 7.26 -48.60 -13.20
C HIS A 14 5.77 -48.36 -13.01
N GLU A 15 4.99 -48.66 -14.05
CA GLU A 15 3.60 -49.07 -13.87
C GLU A 15 3.57 -50.29 -12.96
N ALA A 16 3.25 -50.08 -11.68
CA ALA A 16 2.81 -51.14 -10.79
C ALA A 16 1.30 -51.00 -10.59
N GLY A 17 0.56 -51.11 -11.71
CA GLY A 17 -0.86 -51.43 -11.72
C GLY A 17 -1.03 -52.95 -11.72
N ALA A 18 -0.78 -53.60 -10.59
CA ALA A 18 -1.26 -54.96 -10.35
C ALA A 18 -1.61 -55.04 -8.88
N GLY A 19 -2.85 -55.45 -8.59
CA GLY A 19 -3.34 -55.65 -7.23
C GLY A 19 -2.54 -56.72 -6.50
N ASP A 20 -1.41 -56.33 -5.92
CA ASP A 20 -0.68 -57.15 -4.98
C ASP A 20 -1.47 -57.16 -3.68
N ARG A 21 -2.24 -58.25 -3.50
CA ARG A 21 -2.75 -58.64 -2.20
C ARG A 21 -1.56 -58.66 -1.24
N LEU A 22 -1.53 -57.68 -0.33
CA LEU A 22 -0.61 -57.69 0.80
C LEU A 22 -0.70 -59.07 1.47
N PRO A 23 0.41 -59.77 1.71
CA PRO A 23 0.38 -61.08 2.35
C PRO A 23 -0.33 -60.95 3.70
N ALA A 24 -1.30 -61.85 3.93
CA ALA A 24 -1.97 -61.99 5.22
C ALA A 24 -0.90 -62.36 6.25
N GLY A 25 -0.48 -61.37 7.04
CA GLY A 25 0.68 -61.48 7.93
C GLY A 25 1.74 -60.39 7.78
N SER A 26 1.59 -59.42 6.86
CA SER A 26 2.39 -58.19 6.89
C SER A 26 1.97 -57.33 8.08
N ALA A 27 2.47 -57.67 9.27
CA ALA A 27 2.49 -56.78 10.41
C ALA A 27 3.42 -55.61 10.07
N PHE A 28 2.92 -54.66 9.26
CA PHE A 28 3.54 -53.35 9.14
C PHE A 28 3.68 -52.83 10.58
N PRO A 29 4.90 -52.57 11.05
CA PRO A 29 5.08 -52.30 12.46
C PRO A 29 4.27 -51.07 12.84
N LEU A 30 3.29 -51.22 13.74
CA LEU A 30 2.42 -50.12 14.19
C LEU A 30 3.24 -48.89 14.60
N HIS A 31 4.43 -49.09 15.17
CA HIS A 31 5.35 -48.02 15.56
C HIS A 31 5.87 -47.18 14.36
N ARG A 32 5.98 -47.74 13.16
CA ARG A 32 6.40 -46.99 11.96
C ARG A 32 5.27 -46.13 11.42
N LEU A 33 4.06 -46.67 11.36
CA LEU A 33 2.84 -45.94 10.98
C LEU A 33 2.47 -44.83 11.99
N GLN A 34 2.66 -45.10 13.29
CA GLN A 34 2.44 -44.10 14.34
C GLN A 34 3.50 -42.99 14.32
N ARG A 35 4.77 -43.32 14.02
CA ARG A 35 5.83 -42.31 13.85
C ARG A 35 5.59 -41.42 12.63
N SER A 36 5.15 -41.99 11.49
CA SER A 36 4.83 -41.19 10.30
C SER A 36 3.62 -40.28 10.55
N ALA A 37 2.56 -40.78 11.20
CA ALA A 37 1.40 -39.96 11.57
C ALA A 37 1.77 -38.80 12.50
N ARG A 38 2.63 -39.05 13.50
CA ARG A 38 3.11 -37.99 14.41
C ARG A 38 4.00 -36.96 13.70
N CYS A 39 4.83 -37.40 12.75
CA CYS A 39 5.63 -36.47 11.93
C CYS A 39 4.73 -35.59 11.05
N ILE A 40 3.69 -36.17 10.43
CA ILE A 40 2.73 -35.42 9.61
C ILE A 40 1.99 -34.38 10.45
N ALA A 41 1.46 -34.76 11.62
CA ALA A 41 0.78 -33.84 12.52
C ALA A 41 1.69 -32.66 12.93
N ARG A 42 2.97 -32.93 13.23
CA ARG A 42 3.94 -31.88 13.59
C ARG A 42 4.29 -30.94 12.43
N LEU A 43 4.31 -31.46 11.20
CA LEU A 43 4.50 -30.64 10.00
C LEU A 43 3.29 -29.75 9.74
N GLU A 44 2.08 -30.26 9.97
CA GLU A 44 0.84 -29.47 9.88
C GLU A 44 0.80 -28.37 10.94
N GLU A 45 1.14 -28.67 12.20
CA GLU A 45 1.29 -27.68 13.28
C GLU A 45 2.29 -26.59 12.91
N PHE A 46 3.46 -26.97 12.37
CA PHE A 46 4.47 -26.01 11.93
C PHE A 46 3.97 -25.15 10.78
N ARG A 47 3.27 -25.74 9.81
CA ARG A 47 2.69 -25.02 8.67
C ARG A 47 1.67 -23.98 9.12
N VAL A 48 0.75 -24.36 10.01
CA VAL A 48 -0.26 -23.44 10.56
C VAL A 48 0.41 -22.30 11.35
N ALA A 49 1.35 -22.62 12.25
CA ALA A 49 2.09 -21.60 13.01
C ALA A 49 2.95 -20.70 12.12
N HIS A 50 3.42 -21.19 10.97
CA HIS A 50 4.10 -20.37 9.98
C HIS A 50 3.14 -19.44 9.23
N GLN A 51 2.00 -19.95 8.76
CA GLN A 51 0.97 -19.14 8.12
C GLN A 51 0.47 -18.01 9.03
N GLU A 52 0.22 -18.28 10.31
CA GLU A 52 -0.17 -17.24 11.26
C GLU A 52 0.91 -16.17 11.46
N ARG A 53 2.20 -16.53 11.39
CA ARG A 53 3.31 -15.57 11.48
C ARG A 53 3.42 -14.72 10.22
N VAL A 54 3.18 -15.32 9.05
CA VAL A 54 3.12 -14.60 7.77
C VAL A 54 1.97 -13.59 7.79
N ILE A 55 0.75 -14.03 8.11
CA ILE A 55 -0.43 -13.15 8.20
C ILE A 55 -0.19 -11.99 9.18
N ARG A 56 0.35 -12.28 10.37
CA ARG A 56 0.69 -11.23 11.35
C ARG A 56 1.75 -10.25 10.84
N ARG A 57 2.72 -10.72 10.06
CA ARG A 57 3.76 -9.88 9.48
C ARG A 57 3.21 -9.01 8.37
N GLU A 58 2.41 -9.58 7.47
CA GLU A 58 1.73 -8.85 6.40
C GLU A 58 0.82 -7.77 6.96
N ALA A 59 -0.01 -8.08 7.98
CA ALA A 59 -0.86 -7.11 8.63
C ALA A 59 -0.08 -5.92 9.24
N ARG A 60 1.10 -6.18 9.82
CA ARG A 60 1.97 -5.12 10.35
C ARG A 60 2.59 -4.26 9.26
N LEU A 61 2.97 -4.86 8.13
CA LEU A 61 3.51 -4.12 6.99
C LEU A 61 2.43 -3.23 6.38
N THR A 62 1.24 -3.77 6.13
CA THR A 62 0.11 -3.00 5.60
C THR A 62 -0.31 -1.87 6.55
N ALA A 63 -0.33 -2.10 7.86
CA ALA A 63 -0.61 -1.05 8.83
C ALA A 63 0.43 0.09 8.77
N GLY A 64 1.71 -0.25 8.67
CA GLY A 64 2.79 0.75 8.53
C GLY A 64 2.72 1.52 7.22
N GLU A 65 2.41 0.85 6.10
CA GLU A 65 2.24 1.49 4.79
C GLU A 65 1.04 2.44 4.78
N MET A 66 -0.07 2.07 5.43
CA MET A 66 -1.22 2.96 5.59
C MET A 66 -0.88 4.20 6.43
N GLU A 67 -0.19 4.04 7.57
CA GLU A 67 0.21 5.18 8.42
C GLU A 67 1.18 6.14 7.71
N ASP A 68 2.04 5.62 6.83
CA ASP A 68 2.93 6.44 6.00
C ASP A 68 2.14 7.17 4.89
N GLN A 69 1.13 6.52 4.31
CA GLN A 69 0.27 7.12 3.30
C GLN A 69 -0.66 8.19 3.88
N ASP A 70 -1.22 7.97 5.05
CA ASP A 70 -2.04 8.95 5.78
C ASP A 70 -1.21 10.20 6.07
N ARG A 71 0.01 10.05 6.61
CA ARG A 71 0.92 11.18 6.87
C ARG A 71 1.29 11.98 5.62
N ARG A 72 1.51 11.30 4.48
CA ARG A 72 1.78 11.99 3.20
C ARG A 72 0.55 12.74 2.71
N THR A 73 -0.62 12.11 2.78
CA THR A 73 -1.89 12.72 2.38
C THR A 73 -2.21 13.96 3.23
N GLU A 74 -2.02 13.89 4.55
CA GLU A 74 -2.19 15.04 5.44
C GLU A 74 -1.21 16.17 5.13
N ALA A 75 0.06 15.85 4.82
CA ALA A 75 1.06 16.85 4.44
C ALA A 75 0.71 17.54 3.12
N GLU A 76 0.32 16.77 2.10
CA GLU A 76 -0.11 17.30 0.79
C GLU A 76 -1.36 18.18 0.92
N GLN A 77 -2.34 17.78 1.74
CA GLN A 77 -3.53 18.59 2.01
C GLN A 77 -3.19 19.90 2.74
N ALA A 78 -2.29 19.85 3.72
CA ALA A 78 -1.85 21.04 4.45
C ALA A 78 -1.05 22.00 3.55
N GLU A 79 -0.26 21.48 2.62
CA GLU A 79 0.46 22.28 1.63
C GLU A 79 -0.50 22.92 0.62
N ALA A 80 -1.44 22.16 0.05
CA ALA A 80 -2.46 22.69 -0.86
C ALA A 80 -3.34 23.77 -0.19
N ALA A 81 -3.70 23.60 1.08
CA ALA A 81 -4.45 24.61 1.82
C ALA A 81 -3.65 25.91 2.05
N ARG A 82 -2.33 25.80 2.28
CA ARG A 82 -1.44 26.96 2.39
C ARG A 82 -1.27 27.66 1.05
N GLU A 83 -1.09 26.91 -0.03
CA GLU A 83 -0.99 27.48 -1.38
C GLU A 83 -2.29 28.19 -1.78
N GLY A 84 -3.45 27.60 -1.50
CA GLY A 84 -4.75 28.25 -1.69
C GLY A 84 -4.88 29.56 -0.91
N LEU A 85 -4.43 29.57 0.35
CA LEU A 85 -4.41 30.79 1.18
C LEU A 85 -3.46 31.88 0.62
N ILE A 86 -2.32 31.48 0.07
CA ILE A 86 -1.36 32.42 -0.55
C ILE A 86 -1.95 33.01 -1.84
N ILE A 87 -2.60 32.18 -2.67
CA ILE A 87 -3.28 32.62 -3.89
C ILE A 87 -4.38 33.61 -3.53
N ASP A 88 -5.25 33.28 -2.58
CA ASP A 88 -6.32 34.17 -2.12
C ASP A 88 -5.77 35.50 -1.56
N SER A 89 -4.62 35.46 -0.86
CA SER A 89 -3.96 36.67 -0.37
C SER A 89 -3.40 37.54 -1.51
N TRP A 90 -2.76 36.94 -2.50
CA TRP A 90 -2.15 37.68 -3.62
C TRP A 90 -3.19 38.37 -4.49
N VAL A 91 -4.32 37.71 -4.76
CA VAL A 91 -5.42 38.31 -5.53
C VAL A 91 -6.04 39.50 -4.76
N VAL A 92 -6.11 39.43 -3.43
CA VAL A 92 -6.53 40.57 -2.59
C VAL A 92 -5.51 41.71 -2.64
N ASP A 93 -4.21 41.41 -2.59
CA ASP A 93 -3.15 42.43 -2.71
C ASP A 93 -3.18 43.13 -4.08
N GLU A 94 -3.44 42.39 -5.15
CA GLU A 94 -3.57 42.93 -6.51
C GLU A 94 -4.81 43.82 -6.66
N ALA A 95 -5.96 43.39 -6.14
CA ALA A 95 -7.16 44.22 -6.09
C ALA A 95 -6.93 45.51 -5.27
N GLU A 96 -6.26 45.42 -4.12
CA GLU A 96 -5.91 46.58 -3.30
C GLU A 96 -5.03 47.57 -4.08
N PHE A 97 -4.03 47.07 -4.79
CA PHE A 97 -3.14 47.91 -5.60
C PHE A 97 -3.91 48.68 -6.68
N MET A 98 -4.78 48.00 -7.42
CA MET A 98 -5.58 48.64 -8.49
C MET A 98 -6.57 49.67 -7.95
N LEU A 99 -7.24 49.37 -6.83
CA LEU A 99 -8.14 50.32 -6.16
C LEU A 99 -7.39 51.59 -5.72
N ARG A 100 -6.18 51.45 -5.17
CA ARG A 100 -5.32 52.59 -4.80
C ARG A 100 -4.85 53.38 -6.02
N ASP A 101 -4.68 52.74 -7.17
CA ASP A 101 -4.33 53.37 -8.45
C ASP A 101 -5.53 54.08 -9.11
N GLY A 102 -6.71 54.04 -8.49
CA GLY A 102 -7.90 54.77 -8.92
C GLY A 102 -8.88 53.96 -9.77
N TRP A 103 -8.71 52.65 -9.84
CA TRP A 103 -9.69 51.78 -10.48
C TRP A 103 -10.96 51.70 -9.64
N THR A 104 -12.11 51.60 -10.32
CA THR A 104 -13.42 51.45 -9.67
C THR A 104 -13.76 49.98 -9.45
N GLU A 105 -14.57 49.69 -8.42
CA GLU A 105 -15.06 48.33 -8.14
C GLU A 105 -15.73 47.68 -9.36
N ALA A 106 -16.51 48.44 -10.12
CA ALA A 106 -17.17 47.93 -11.34
C ALA A 106 -16.18 47.45 -12.41
N GLN A 107 -15.03 48.13 -12.57
CA GLN A 107 -13.98 47.71 -13.51
C GLN A 107 -13.24 46.47 -13.03
N LEU A 108 -13.07 46.31 -11.71
CA LEU A 108 -12.45 45.12 -11.15
C LEU A 108 -13.38 43.90 -11.22
N LEU A 109 -14.68 44.09 -11.01
CA LEU A 109 -15.68 43.04 -11.26
C LEU A 109 -15.70 42.60 -12.72
N ASP A 110 -15.63 43.54 -13.67
CA ASP A 110 -15.63 43.24 -15.11
C ASP A 110 -14.34 42.54 -15.57
N SER A 111 -13.21 42.77 -14.86
CA SER A 111 -11.95 42.06 -15.10
C SER A 111 -11.85 40.69 -14.42
N GLY A 112 -12.88 40.29 -13.67
CA GLY A 112 -13.01 38.94 -13.12
C GLY A 112 -12.68 38.79 -11.63
N PHE A 113 -12.45 39.89 -10.91
CA PHE A 113 -12.39 39.83 -9.44
C PHE A 113 -13.78 39.51 -8.87
N THR A 114 -13.82 38.74 -7.78
CA THR A 114 -15.08 38.47 -7.08
C THR A 114 -15.38 39.57 -6.07
N SER A 115 -16.66 39.75 -5.74
CA SER A 115 -17.08 40.72 -4.72
C SER A 115 -16.41 40.48 -3.36
N GLU A 116 -16.20 39.22 -2.97
CA GLU A 116 -15.53 38.86 -1.71
C GLU A 116 -14.07 39.33 -1.66
N VAL A 117 -13.35 39.26 -2.79
CA VAL A 117 -11.98 39.75 -2.88
C VAL A 117 -11.94 41.28 -2.78
N LEU A 118 -12.86 41.96 -3.47
CA LEU A 118 -12.96 43.42 -3.43
C LEU A 118 -13.33 43.93 -2.03
N ASP A 119 -14.29 43.29 -1.35
CA ASP A 119 -14.68 43.63 0.02
C ASP A 119 -13.48 43.52 0.98
N ARG A 120 -12.67 42.45 0.86
CA ARG A 120 -11.45 42.28 1.65
C ARG A 120 -10.40 43.34 1.34
N ALA A 121 -10.18 43.66 0.06
CA ALA A 121 -9.23 44.69 -0.36
C ALA A 121 -9.62 46.07 0.19
N LEU A 122 -10.90 46.44 0.08
CA LEU A 122 -11.44 47.70 0.61
C LEU A 122 -11.32 47.79 2.13
N GLN A 123 -11.60 46.71 2.86
CA GLN A 123 -11.39 46.66 4.31
C GLN A 123 -9.94 46.90 4.70
N ARG A 124 -8.98 46.36 3.94
CA ARG A 124 -7.54 46.59 4.17
C ARG A 124 -7.13 48.04 3.89
N ILE A 125 -7.63 48.63 2.80
CA ILE A 125 -7.41 50.05 2.49
C ILE A 125 -7.98 50.93 3.61
N ALA A 126 -9.17 50.62 4.13
CA ALA A 126 -9.79 51.38 5.21
C ALA A 126 -9.08 51.23 6.57
N ALA A 127 -8.32 50.14 6.77
CA ALA A 127 -7.60 49.86 8.01
C ALA A 127 -6.16 50.40 8.03
N GLY A 128 -5.61 50.80 6.89
CA GLY A 128 -4.25 51.36 6.72
C GLY A 128 -4.24 52.86 6.47
#